data_AF-A0A2G6FZ26-F1
#
_entry.id   AF-A0A2G6FZ26-F1
#
_cell.length_a   1.000
_cell.length_b   1.000
_cell.length_c   1.000
_cell.angle_alpha   90.00
_cell.angle_beta   90.00
_cell.angle_gamma   90.00
#
_symmetry.space_group_name_H-M   'P 1'
#
loop_
_entity.id
_entity.type
_entity.pdbx_description
1 polymer ?
#
loop_
_entity_poly.entity_id
_entity_poly.type
_entity_poly.pdbx_seq_one_letter_code
_entity_poly.pdbx_strand_id
1 'polypeptide(L)'
;MKLWKFLLLMVGMVVLGGVAVLGINFLVLPQIIHQNKVVVMPDIRGMSVAGAETQLRRDDLEVVVRRSMPHPTIPEGMILDQVPAPQKGIRGGRTVSVITSSGPPAGSLPDLKGLGLRQAEITLQRENYRLGRVLQLRQPGATQTVVQYQSPEPGQELYKGAVVDLVVAVPPAAELVRMPDLRGTSLYRARQIISAAGFVLAPVTYERTGAVEPNTVLEQDPPAGKRIAKGERLELVASSR
;
A
#
# COMPACT_ATOMS: atom_id res chain seq x y z
N MET A 1 -14.71 76.96 57.39
CA MET A 1 -13.31 76.75 56.92
C MET A 1 -12.85 77.99 56.16
N LYS A 2 -11.66 78.54 56.42
CA LYS A 2 -11.15 79.73 55.71
C LYS A 2 -10.97 79.38 54.20
N LEU A 3 -11.52 80.21 53.31
CA LEU A 3 -11.64 79.97 51.85
C LEU A 3 -10.32 79.52 51.16
N TRP A 4 -9.18 80.08 51.56
CA TRP A 4 -7.85 79.70 51.04
C TRP A 4 -7.47 78.23 51.31
N LYS A 5 -7.93 77.61 52.40
CA LYS A 5 -7.70 76.19 52.69
C LYS A 5 -8.48 75.28 51.73
N PHE A 6 -9.67 75.72 51.31
CA PHE A 6 -10.46 75.01 50.30
C PHE A 6 -9.80 75.11 48.91
N LEU A 7 -9.27 76.30 48.58
CA LEU A 7 -8.57 76.53 47.32
C LEU A 7 -7.27 75.69 47.22
N LEU A 8 -6.49 75.61 48.30
CA LEU A 8 -5.29 74.77 48.36
C LEU A 8 -5.60 73.27 48.22
N LEU A 9 -6.72 72.81 48.79
CA LEU A 9 -7.16 71.41 48.68
C LEU A 9 -7.59 71.07 47.24
N MET A 10 -8.31 71.99 46.58
CA MET A 10 -8.65 71.89 45.15
C MET A 10 -7.40 71.81 44.27
N VAL A 11 -6.42 72.68 44.47
CA VAL A 11 -5.16 72.66 43.71
C VAL A 11 -4.39 71.35 43.94
N GLY A 12 -4.32 70.88 45.19
CA GLY A 12 -3.68 69.59 45.51
C GLY A 12 -4.35 68.40 44.82
N MET A 13 -5.69 68.39 44.73
CA MET A 13 -6.43 67.34 44.04
C MET A 13 -6.19 67.34 42.52
N VAL A 14 -6.11 68.53 41.91
CA VAL A 14 -5.78 68.68 40.48
C VAL A 14 -4.36 68.21 40.19
N VAL A 15 -3.39 68.57 41.05
CA VAL A 15 -2.00 68.11 40.92
C VAL A 15 -1.91 66.59 41.10
N LEU A 16 -2.58 66.02 42.10
CA LEU A 16 -2.61 64.57 42.34
C LEU A 16 -3.23 63.83 41.15
N GLY A 17 -4.34 64.34 40.62
CA GLY A 17 -4.99 63.81 39.42
C GLY A 17 -4.07 63.88 38.20
N GLY A 18 -3.38 65.00 37.99
CA GLY A 18 -2.40 65.16 36.91
C GLY A 18 -1.23 64.17 37.02
N VAL A 19 -0.68 63.98 38.22
CA VAL A 19 0.37 62.99 38.47
C VAL A 19 -0.12 61.56 38.24
N ALA A 20 -1.36 61.25 38.63
CA ALA A 20 -1.96 59.93 38.37
C ALA A 20 -2.15 59.68 36.86
N VAL A 21 -2.64 60.66 36.10
CA VAL A 21 -2.78 60.56 34.65
C VAL A 21 -1.42 60.38 33.97
N LEU A 22 -0.40 61.15 34.38
CA LEU A 22 0.95 61.03 33.85
C LEU A 22 1.58 59.67 34.22
N GLY A 23 1.39 59.20 35.44
CA GLY A 23 1.83 57.88 35.89
C GLY A 23 1.15 56.77 35.10
N ILE A 24 -0.15 56.85 34.87
CA ILE A 24 -0.87 55.90 34.02
C ILE A 24 -0.33 55.95 32.58
N ASN A 25 -0.09 57.15 32.03
CA ASN A 25 0.38 57.32 30.65
C ASN A 25 1.83 56.86 30.41
N PHE A 26 2.74 57.04 31.37
CA PHE A 26 4.16 56.73 31.20
C PHE A 26 4.64 55.46 31.90
N LEU A 27 3.93 54.96 32.92
CA LEU A 27 4.32 53.75 33.64
C LEU A 27 3.40 52.57 33.34
N VAL A 28 2.08 52.79 33.29
CA VAL A 28 1.09 51.70 33.14
C VAL A 28 0.77 51.39 31.67
N LEU A 29 0.43 52.41 30.88
CA LEU A 29 0.11 52.28 29.46
C LEU A 29 1.23 51.62 28.62
N PRO A 30 2.53 51.93 28.78
CA PRO A 30 3.57 51.25 28.02
C PRO A 30 3.79 49.79 28.41
N GLN A 31 3.30 49.34 29.57
CA GLN A 31 3.34 47.92 29.96
C GLN A 31 2.14 47.13 29.42
N ILE A 32 1.00 47.77 29.16
CA ILE A 32 -0.22 47.11 28.64
C ILE A 32 -0.18 47.06 27.10
N ILE A 33 0.34 48.11 26.46
CA ILE A 33 0.52 48.16 25.01
C ILE A 33 1.77 47.34 24.68
N HIS A 34 1.57 46.04 24.44
CA HIS A 34 2.60 45.17 23.89
C HIS A 34 3.14 45.84 22.63
N GLN A 35 4.43 46.15 22.62
CA GLN A 35 5.08 46.78 21.48
C GLN A 35 4.76 45.93 20.25
N ASN A 36 4.05 46.50 19.27
CA ASN A 36 3.71 45.88 18.00
C ASN A 36 4.99 45.69 17.17
N LYS A 37 5.94 44.89 17.67
CA LYS A 37 7.15 44.53 16.95
C LYS A 37 6.70 43.71 15.75
N VAL A 38 6.82 44.32 14.58
CA VAL A 38 6.62 43.63 13.32
C VAL A 38 7.88 42.80 13.09
N VAL A 39 7.73 41.48 13.16
CA VAL A 39 8.79 40.53 12.87
C VAL A 39 8.61 40.05 11.43
N VAL A 40 9.72 39.82 10.75
CA VAL A 40 9.72 39.24 9.41
C VAL A 40 9.49 37.75 9.53
N MET A 41 8.48 37.23 8.83
CA MET A 41 8.13 35.82 8.86
C MET A 41 9.28 34.96 8.32
N PRO A 42 9.89 34.06 9.13
CA PRO A 42 10.87 33.12 8.62
C PRO A 42 10.22 32.05 7.73
N ASP A 43 11.03 31.43 6.87
CA ASP A 43 10.60 30.25 6.11
C ASP A 43 10.76 29.01 6.99
N ILE A 44 9.64 28.42 7.36
CA ILE A 44 9.54 27.20 8.18
C ILE A 44 9.06 25.99 7.35
N ARG A 45 8.92 26.15 6.03
CA ARG A 45 8.58 25.03 5.14
C ARG A 45 9.70 24.00 5.14
N GLY A 46 9.33 22.72 5.14
CA GLY A 46 10.27 21.60 5.24
C GLY A 46 10.84 21.37 6.64
N MET A 47 10.50 22.19 7.64
CA MET A 47 10.83 21.92 9.05
C MET A 47 9.80 20.98 9.69
N SER A 48 10.20 20.31 10.76
CA SER A 48 9.26 19.64 11.66
C SER A 48 8.48 20.68 12.47
N VAL A 49 7.25 20.34 12.88
CA VAL A 49 6.43 21.21 13.73
C VAL A 49 7.19 21.65 14.99
N ALA A 50 7.88 20.73 15.66
CA ALA A 50 8.69 21.02 16.84
C ALA A 50 9.86 21.99 16.56
N GLY A 51 10.50 21.86 15.40
CA GLY A 51 11.57 22.77 14.96
C GLY A 51 11.02 24.17 14.68
N ALA A 52 9.90 24.25 13.96
CA ALA A 52 9.23 25.51 13.65
C ALA A 52 8.72 26.22 14.90
N GLU A 53 8.14 25.49 15.86
CA GLU A 53 7.74 26.05 17.15
C GLU A 53 8.92 26.66 17.91
N THR A 54 10.08 25.99 17.89
CA THR A 54 11.28 26.49 18.58
C THR A 54 11.81 27.77 17.92
N GLN A 55 11.74 27.84 16.60
CA GLN A 55 12.19 29.01 15.84
C GLN A 55 11.23 30.19 16.01
N LEU A 56 9.93 29.95 15.91
CA LEU A 56 8.90 30.99 15.98
C LEU A 56 8.69 31.53 17.40
N ARG A 57 8.91 30.71 18.45
CA ARG A 57 8.87 31.19 19.84
C ARG A 57 9.90 32.30 20.13
N ARG A 58 11.01 32.37 19.39
CA ARG A 58 12.00 33.46 19.53
C ARG A 58 11.46 34.82 19.12
N ASP A 59 10.49 34.81 18.21
CA ASP A 59 9.85 35.99 17.63
C ASP A 59 8.46 36.25 18.21
N ASP A 60 8.13 35.61 19.34
CA ASP A 60 6.82 35.66 19.99
C ASP A 60 5.68 35.20 19.07
N LEU A 61 5.95 34.19 18.24
CA LEU A 61 4.98 33.62 17.30
C LEU A 61 4.63 32.18 17.71
N GLU A 62 3.36 31.82 17.57
CA GLU A 62 2.84 30.49 17.92
C GLU A 62 2.48 29.71 16.66
N VAL A 63 2.80 28.41 16.62
CA VAL A 63 2.42 27.54 15.50
C VAL A 63 1.08 26.87 15.77
N VAL A 64 0.18 26.90 14.80
CA VAL A 64 -1.08 26.14 14.83
C VAL A 64 -1.19 25.30 13.57
N VAL A 65 -1.29 23.98 13.74
CA VAL A 65 -1.55 23.06 12.63
C VAL A 65 -3.03 23.17 12.25
N ARG A 66 -3.30 23.70 11.05
CA ARG A 66 -4.69 23.84 10.56
C ARG A 66 -5.21 22.55 9.93
N ARG A 67 -4.35 21.86 9.19
CA ARG A 67 -4.70 20.68 8.41
C ARG A 67 -3.46 19.83 8.16
N SER A 68 -3.66 18.52 8.08
CA SER A 68 -2.68 17.57 7.55
C SER A 68 -3.13 17.08 6.17
N MET A 69 -2.22 17.03 5.20
CA MET A 69 -2.49 16.60 3.83
C MET A 69 -1.53 15.47 3.41
N PRO A 70 -2.02 14.45 2.67
CA PRO A 70 -1.14 13.42 2.11
C PRO A 70 -0.13 14.02 1.14
N HIS A 71 1.14 13.63 1.26
CA HIS A 71 2.19 14.05 0.35
C HIS A 71 3.06 12.85 -0.06
N PRO A 72 3.28 12.60 -1.36
CA PRO A 72 3.92 11.36 -1.82
C PRO A 72 5.37 11.19 -1.36
N THR A 73 6.09 12.28 -1.13
CA THR A 73 7.54 12.26 -0.84
C THR A 73 7.94 12.92 0.47
N ILE A 74 7.02 13.63 1.14
CA ILE A 74 7.38 14.41 2.35
C ILE A 74 6.91 13.60 3.57
N PRO A 75 7.81 13.27 4.51
CA PRO A 75 7.47 12.51 5.71
C PRO A 75 6.36 13.17 6.54
N GLU A 76 5.67 12.37 7.33
CA GLU A 76 4.67 12.86 8.28
C GLU A 76 5.27 13.89 9.25
N GLY A 77 4.49 14.92 9.58
CA GLY A 77 4.87 15.94 10.57
C GLY A 77 5.77 17.06 10.05
N MET A 78 6.09 17.06 8.76
CA MET A 78 6.81 18.16 8.10
C MET A 78 5.85 19.22 7.59
N ILE A 79 6.26 20.49 7.64
CA ILE A 79 5.44 21.62 7.18
C ILE A 79 5.52 21.74 5.66
N LEU A 80 4.36 21.65 5.00
CA LEU A 80 4.20 21.82 3.56
C LEU A 80 4.03 23.30 3.19
N ASP A 81 3.20 23.99 3.97
CA ASP A 81 2.86 25.38 3.70
C ASP A 81 2.63 26.14 5.02
N GLN A 82 2.82 27.45 4.95
CA GLN A 82 2.71 28.36 6.08
C GLN A 82 1.91 29.61 5.70
N VAL A 83 1.12 30.10 6.66
CA VAL A 83 0.40 31.36 6.54
C VAL A 83 0.57 32.15 7.84
N PRO A 84 1.08 33.41 7.78
CA PRO A 84 1.55 34.16 6.61
C PRO A 84 2.76 33.59 5.85
N ALA A 85 2.88 33.95 4.58
CA ALA A 85 4.01 33.58 3.71
C ALA A 85 5.35 34.15 4.22
N PRO A 86 6.48 33.50 3.91
CA PRO A 86 7.80 33.96 4.33
C PRO A 86 8.08 35.39 3.86
N GLN A 87 8.96 36.09 4.59
CA GLN A 87 9.36 37.49 4.37
C GLN A 87 8.25 38.53 4.57
N LYS A 88 7.02 38.14 4.92
CA LYS A 88 5.96 39.09 5.29
C LYS A 88 6.12 39.58 6.73
N GLY A 89 5.80 40.84 6.96
CA GLY A 89 5.72 41.39 8.31
C GLY A 89 4.50 40.84 9.07
N ILE A 90 4.73 40.25 10.23
CA ILE A 90 3.71 39.80 11.16
C ILE A 90 3.95 40.45 12.53
N ARG A 91 2.89 40.81 13.25
CA ARG A 91 3.02 41.32 14.62
C ARG A 91 3.31 40.16 15.57
N GLY A 92 4.20 40.36 16.54
CA GLY A 92 4.38 39.43 17.67
C GLY A 92 3.06 39.13 18.39
N GLY A 93 2.97 37.97 19.01
CA GLY A 93 1.78 37.43 19.67
C GLY A 93 0.73 36.86 18.71
N ARG A 94 1.10 36.59 17.44
CA ARG A 94 0.19 36.05 16.42
C ARG A 94 0.47 34.59 16.12
N THR A 95 -0.58 33.89 15.69
CA THR A 95 -0.51 32.50 15.29
C THR A 95 -0.14 32.36 13.81
N VAL A 96 0.81 31.48 13.55
CA VAL A 96 1.22 31.03 12.22
C VAL A 96 0.52 29.71 11.96
N SER A 97 -0.36 29.74 10.96
CA SER A 97 -1.10 28.57 10.54
C SER A 97 -0.25 27.74 9.58
N VAL A 98 -0.05 26.46 9.88
CA VAL A 98 0.72 25.55 9.02
C VAL A 98 -0.15 24.42 8.50
N ILE A 99 0.18 23.97 7.29
CA ILE A 99 -0.31 22.72 6.72
C ILE A 99 0.82 21.72 6.82
N THR A 100 0.56 20.57 7.45
CA THR A 100 1.56 19.51 7.62
C THR A 100 1.33 18.38 6.64
N SER A 101 2.38 17.59 6.39
CA SER A 101 2.28 16.33 5.66
C SER A 101 1.74 15.24 6.59
N SER A 102 0.78 14.46 6.12
CA SER A 102 0.37 13.19 6.75
C SER A 102 1.19 11.99 6.25
N GLY A 103 2.30 12.25 5.53
CA GLY A 103 3.07 11.22 4.83
C GLY A 103 2.43 10.79 3.50
N PRO A 104 3.02 9.78 2.81
CA PRO A 104 2.46 9.23 1.60
C PRO A 104 1.03 8.72 1.84
N PRO A 105 0.13 8.79 0.84
CA PRO A 105 -1.25 8.36 1.02
C PRO A 105 -1.27 6.90 1.50
N ALA A 106 -1.84 6.66 2.67
CA ALA A 106 -2.02 5.33 3.21
C ALA A 106 -3.38 4.77 2.77
N GLY A 107 -3.43 3.48 2.49
CA GLY A 107 -4.67 2.74 2.35
C GLY A 107 -4.58 1.43 3.13
N SER A 108 -5.73 0.81 3.36
CA SER A 108 -5.76 -0.55 3.90
C SER A 108 -5.40 -1.56 2.80
N LEU A 109 -4.59 -2.55 3.12
CA LEU A 109 -4.23 -3.64 2.21
C LEU A 109 -5.41 -4.64 2.10
N PRO A 110 -5.95 -4.91 0.90
CA PRO A 110 -6.99 -5.93 0.72
C PRO A 110 -6.52 -7.34 1.09
N ASP A 111 -7.48 -8.21 1.41
CA ASP A 111 -7.26 -9.64 1.53
C ASP A 111 -7.26 -10.30 0.14
N LEU A 112 -6.15 -10.95 -0.18
CA LEU A 112 -5.87 -11.63 -1.44
C LEU A 112 -5.89 -13.15 -1.25
N LYS A 113 -6.00 -13.66 -0.02
CA LYS A 113 -6.06 -15.10 0.26
C LYS A 113 -7.26 -15.72 -0.45
N GLY A 114 -7.04 -16.89 -1.05
CA GLY A 114 -8.07 -17.60 -1.81
C GLY A 114 -8.32 -17.07 -3.22
N LEU A 115 -7.73 -15.93 -3.61
CA LEU A 115 -7.81 -15.43 -4.99
C LEU A 115 -6.82 -16.15 -5.90
N GLY A 116 -7.17 -16.25 -7.19
CA GLY A 116 -6.22 -16.63 -8.22
C GLY A 116 -5.17 -15.55 -8.44
N LEU A 117 -3.94 -15.92 -8.85
CA LEU A 117 -2.82 -14.99 -8.99
C LEU A 117 -3.16 -13.75 -9.84
N ARG A 118 -3.85 -13.96 -10.97
CA ARG A 118 -4.27 -12.87 -11.87
C ARG A 118 -5.28 -11.93 -11.22
N GLN A 119 -6.21 -12.47 -10.44
CA GLN A 119 -7.21 -11.67 -9.74
C GLN A 119 -6.57 -10.87 -8.60
N ALA A 120 -5.64 -11.48 -7.87
CA ALA A 120 -4.88 -10.79 -6.83
C ALA A 120 -4.07 -9.61 -7.40
N GLU A 121 -3.44 -9.78 -8.57
CA GLU A 121 -2.71 -8.72 -9.25
C GLU A 121 -3.62 -7.54 -9.64
N ILE A 122 -4.80 -7.82 -10.21
CA ILE A 122 -5.77 -6.77 -10.58
C ILE A 122 -6.26 -6.02 -9.33
N THR A 123 -6.54 -6.73 -8.24
CA THR A 123 -6.94 -6.12 -6.97
C THR A 123 -5.86 -5.20 -6.42
N LEU A 124 -4.60 -5.63 -6.44
CA LEU A 124 -3.46 -4.80 -6.03
C LEU A 124 -3.33 -3.54 -6.89
N GLN A 125 -3.40 -3.67 -8.21
CA GLN A 125 -3.30 -2.52 -9.14
C GLN A 125 -4.43 -1.51 -8.93
N ARG A 126 -5.67 -1.98 -8.74
CA ARG A 126 -6.83 -1.12 -8.47
C ARG A 126 -6.65 -0.30 -7.20
N GLU A 127 -6.06 -0.90 -6.18
CA GLU A 127 -5.77 -0.25 -4.90
C GLU A 127 -4.44 0.52 -4.88
N ASN A 128 -3.78 0.67 -6.04
CA ASN A 128 -2.47 1.30 -6.19
C ASN A 128 -1.36 0.65 -5.35
N TYR A 129 -1.40 -0.67 -5.17
CA TYR A 129 -0.29 -1.46 -4.62
C TYR A 129 0.45 -2.19 -5.74
N ARG A 130 1.70 -2.60 -5.47
CA ARG A 130 2.56 -3.29 -6.44
C ARG A 130 2.70 -4.75 -6.05
N LEU A 131 2.57 -5.64 -7.03
CA LEU A 131 2.92 -7.04 -6.85
C LEU A 131 4.45 -7.17 -6.70
N GLY A 132 4.87 -7.85 -5.63
CA GLY A 132 6.25 -8.15 -5.33
C GLY A 132 6.67 -9.54 -5.79
N ARG A 133 7.34 -10.25 -4.89
CA ARG A 133 7.79 -11.62 -5.10
C ARG A 133 6.61 -12.58 -5.00
N VAL A 134 6.52 -13.49 -5.96
CA VAL A 134 5.55 -14.60 -5.94
C VAL A 134 6.29 -15.90 -5.69
N LEU A 135 6.13 -16.47 -4.50
CA LEU A 135 6.68 -17.77 -4.14
C LEU A 135 5.64 -18.86 -4.45
N GLN A 136 6.07 -19.90 -5.16
CA GLN A 136 5.20 -21.02 -5.52
C GLN A 136 5.46 -22.20 -4.59
N LEU A 137 4.44 -22.60 -3.84
CA LEU A 137 4.48 -23.79 -2.99
C LEU A 137 3.70 -24.91 -3.67
N ARG A 138 4.39 -26.00 -4.03
CA ARG A 138 3.74 -27.19 -4.59
C ARG A 138 2.97 -27.90 -3.49
N GLN A 139 1.66 -28.03 -3.64
CA GLN A 139 0.80 -28.69 -2.66
C GLN A 139 0.06 -29.89 -3.27
N PRO A 140 0.18 -31.10 -2.69
CA PRO A 140 -0.63 -32.24 -3.08
C PRO A 140 -2.12 -31.91 -2.96
N GLY A 141 -2.90 -32.13 -4.02
CA GLY A 141 -4.34 -31.84 -4.05
C GLY A 141 -4.72 -30.43 -4.50
N ALA A 142 -3.77 -29.52 -4.71
CA ALA A 142 -4.06 -28.23 -5.35
C ALA A 142 -4.44 -28.44 -6.82
N THR A 143 -5.65 -28.04 -7.20
CA THR A 143 -6.15 -28.11 -8.59
C THR A 143 -5.85 -26.83 -9.37
N GLN A 144 -5.63 -25.71 -8.69
CA GLN A 144 -5.43 -24.40 -9.28
C GLN A 144 -4.38 -23.59 -8.51
N THR A 145 -3.88 -22.53 -9.14
CA THR A 145 -2.96 -21.61 -8.50
C THR A 145 -3.70 -20.57 -7.68
N VAL A 146 -3.59 -20.66 -6.35
CA VAL A 146 -4.35 -19.82 -5.41
C VAL A 146 -3.41 -19.21 -4.38
N VAL A 147 -3.64 -17.96 -3.99
CA VAL A 147 -2.88 -17.29 -2.92
C VAL A 147 -3.21 -17.94 -1.58
N GLN A 148 -2.18 -18.45 -0.89
CA GLN A 148 -2.28 -18.99 0.47
C GLN A 148 -1.84 -17.96 1.51
N TYR A 149 -0.81 -17.19 1.18
CA TYR A 149 -0.23 -16.21 2.08
C TYR A 149 0.10 -14.94 1.31
N GLN A 150 -0.02 -13.82 2.02
CA GLN A 150 0.40 -12.51 1.54
C GLN A 150 1.23 -11.86 2.65
N SER A 151 2.21 -11.07 2.24
CA SER A 151 2.99 -10.21 3.12
C SER A 151 3.12 -8.83 2.46
N PRO A 152 2.72 -7.74 3.12
CA PRO A 152 2.21 -7.63 4.50
C PRO A 152 0.80 -8.21 4.73
N GLU A 153 0.36 -8.28 6.00
CA GLU A 153 -0.93 -8.88 6.37
C GLU A 153 -2.14 -8.05 5.90
N PRO A 154 -3.27 -8.69 5.57
CA PRO A 154 -4.48 -7.97 5.16
C PRO A 154 -4.95 -7.01 6.26
N GLY A 155 -5.52 -5.88 5.86
CA GLY A 155 -5.98 -4.83 6.76
C GLY A 155 -4.91 -3.82 7.17
N GLN A 156 -3.62 -4.15 7.02
CA GLN A 156 -2.52 -3.27 7.39
C GLN A 156 -2.53 -1.98 6.56
N GLU A 157 -2.28 -0.85 7.21
CA GLU A 157 -2.14 0.43 6.52
C GLU A 157 -0.77 0.52 5.84
N LEU A 158 -0.81 0.65 4.52
CA LEU A 158 0.38 0.74 3.69
C LEU A 158 0.29 1.98 2.80
N TYR A 159 1.44 2.59 2.55
CA TYR A 159 1.58 3.63 1.55
C TYR A 159 1.15 3.11 0.17
N LYS A 160 0.39 3.90 -0.58
CA LYS A 160 0.11 3.59 -1.99
C LYS A 160 1.43 3.48 -2.74
N GLY A 161 1.58 2.41 -3.51
CA GLY A 161 2.80 2.00 -4.19
C GLY A 161 3.62 0.95 -3.42
N ALA A 162 3.23 0.62 -2.18
CA ALA A 162 3.86 -0.45 -1.41
C ALA A 162 3.82 -1.80 -2.14
N VAL A 163 4.85 -2.59 -1.91
CA VAL A 163 5.04 -3.91 -2.53
C VAL A 163 4.40 -4.98 -1.64
N VAL A 164 3.68 -5.91 -2.27
CA VAL A 164 3.01 -7.04 -1.60
C VAL A 164 3.53 -8.34 -2.20
N ASP A 165 4.18 -9.13 -1.36
CA ASP A 165 4.68 -10.46 -1.70
C ASP A 165 3.59 -11.50 -1.48
N LEU A 166 3.51 -12.48 -2.38
CA LEU A 166 2.50 -13.54 -2.34
C LEU A 166 3.16 -14.92 -2.28
N VAL A 167 2.55 -15.83 -1.52
CA VAL A 167 2.82 -17.27 -1.63
C VAL A 167 1.58 -17.92 -2.22
N VAL A 168 1.76 -18.54 -3.38
CA VAL A 168 0.69 -19.24 -4.09
C VAL A 168 0.88 -20.75 -3.98
N ALA A 169 -0.20 -21.46 -3.66
CA ALA A 169 -0.27 -22.89 -3.85
C ALA A 169 -0.29 -23.16 -5.35
N VAL A 170 0.56 -24.07 -5.82
CA VAL A 170 0.52 -24.57 -7.20
C VAL A 170 0.29 -26.08 -7.18
N PRO A 171 -0.38 -26.63 -8.22
CA PRO A 171 -0.47 -28.07 -8.39
C PRO A 171 0.91 -28.73 -8.37
N PRO A 172 1.01 -29.99 -7.92
CA PRO A 172 2.25 -30.75 -8.06
C PRO A 172 2.63 -30.84 -9.53
N ALA A 173 3.93 -30.89 -9.81
CA ALA A 173 4.40 -31.13 -11.17
C ALA A 173 3.82 -32.46 -11.66
N ALA A 174 3.27 -32.46 -12.88
CA ALA A 174 2.78 -33.70 -13.48
C ALA A 174 3.91 -34.73 -13.52
N GLU A 175 3.65 -35.93 -12.99
CA GLU A 175 4.58 -37.05 -13.13
C GLU A 175 4.60 -37.44 -14.61
N LEU A 176 5.69 -37.11 -15.30
CA LEU A 176 5.85 -37.40 -16.72
C LEU A 176 6.35 -38.82 -16.90
N VAL A 177 5.52 -39.65 -17.52
CA VAL A 177 5.87 -41.03 -17.90
C VAL A 177 6.14 -41.06 -19.40
N ARG A 178 7.11 -41.88 -19.83
CA ARG A 178 7.44 -42.03 -21.24
C ARG A 178 6.44 -42.99 -21.91
N MET A 179 5.83 -42.55 -23.00
CA MET A 179 4.86 -43.34 -23.74
C MET A 179 5.51 -44.62 -24.30
N PRO A 180 5.02 -45.82 -23.94
CA PRO A 180 5.52 -47.08 -24.50
C PRO A 180 5.18 -47.17 -26.00
N ASP A 181 5.97 -47.97 -26.75
CA ASP A 181 5.59 -48.37 -28.10
C ASP A 181 4.67 -49.59 -28.01
N LEU A 182 3.43 -49.41 -28.43
CA LEU A 182 2.36 -50.39 -28.40
C LEU A 182 2.03 -50.90 -29.80
N ARG A 183 2.56 -50.28 -30.86
CA ARG A 183 2.29 -50.67 -32.25
C ARG A 183 2.77 -52.10 -32.49
N GLY A 184 1.95 -52.88 -33.20
CA GLY A 184 2.20 -54.30 -33.45
C GLY A 184 1.95 -55.22 -32.25
N THR A 185 1.59 -54.69 -31.07
CA THR A 185 1.19 -55.53 -29.94
C THR A 185 -0.29 -55.88 -30.00
N SER A 186 -0.69 -56.99 -29.36
CA SER A 186 -2.10 -57.34 -29.22
C SER A 186 -2.80 -56.34 -28.30
N LEU A 187 -4.07 -56.03 -28.58
CA LEU A 187 -4.86 -55.09 -27.81
C LEU A 187 -4.98 -55.49 -26.33
N TYR A 188 -4.99 -56.80 -26.05
CA TYR A 188 -4.94 -57.33 -24.69
C TYR A 188 -3.65 -56.92 -23.96
N ARG A 189 -2.49 -57.12 -24.60
CA ARG A 189 -1.19 -56.77 -24.03
C ARG A 189 -1.02 -55.26 -23.92
N ALA A 190 -1.46 -54.51 -24.92
CA ALA A 190 -1.45 -53.05 -24.91
C ALA A 190 -2.22 -52.49 -23.70
N ARG A 191 -3.41 -53.02 -23.41
CA ARG A 191 -4.21 -52.65 -22.23
C ARG A 191 -3.48 -52.89 -20.91
N GLN A 192 -2.77 -54.01 -20.78
CA GLN A 192 -1.97 -54.31 -19.58
C GLN A 192 -0.81 -53.32 -19.41
N ILE A 193 -0.09 -53.02 -20.49
CA ILE A 193 1.04 -52.07 -20.47
C ILE A 193 0.54 -50.66 -20.11
N ILE A 194 -0.56 -50.22 -20.71
CA ILE A 194 -1.19 -48.91 -20.43
C ILE A 194 -1.61 -48.81 -18.97
N SER A 195 -2.32 -49.81 -18.45
CA SER A 195 -2.79 -49.84 -17.06
C SER A 195 -1.62 -49.84 -16.08
N ALA A 196 -0.59 -50.66 -16.33
CA ALA A 196 0.62 -50.71 -15.51
C ALA A 196 1.41 -49.39 -15.53
N ALA A 197 1.40 -48.68 -16.66
CA ALA A 197 2.01 -47.36 -16.80
C ALA A 197 1.16 -46.22 -16.20
N GLY A 198 -0.06 -46.51 -15.71
CA GLY A 198 -0.94 -45.53 -15.06
C GLY A 198 -1.63 -44.58 -16.04
N PHE A 199 -1.83 -44.99 -17.29
CA PHE A 199 -2.55 -44.22 -18.30
C PHE A 199 -4.01 -44.67 -18.43
N VAL A 200 -4.86 -43.77 -18.93
CA VAL A 200 -6.28 -44.05 -19.16
C VAL A 200 -6.50 -44.33 -20.64
N LEU A 201 -6.95 -45.53 -20.98
CA LEU A 201 -7.27 -45.88 -22.38
C LEU A 201 -8.66 -45.33 -22.76
N ALA A 202 -8.72 -44.54 -23.83
CA ALA A 202 -9.97 -44.13 -24.48
C ALA A 202 -10.62 -45.31 -25.24
N PRO A 203 -11.90 -45.20 -25.67
CA PRO A 203 -12.50 -46.21 -26.53
C PRO A 203 -11.63 -46.48 -27.75
N VAL A 204 -11.34 -47.76 -27.99
CA VAL A 204 -10.47 -48.20 -29.09
C VAL A 204 -11.21 -48.04 -30.41
N THR A 205 -10.58 -47.37 -31.35
CA THR A 205 -11.09 -47.27 -32.73
C THR A 205 -10.61 -48.49 -33.51
N TYR A 206 -11.45 -49.04 -34.37
CA TYR A 206 -11.08 -50.19 -35.19
C TYR A 206 -11.02 -49.82 -36.67
N GLU A 207 -9.99 -50.30 -37.34
CA GLU A 207 -9.80 -50.16 -38.78
C GLU A 207 -9.83 -51.54 -39.44
N ARG A 208 -10.53 -51.67 -40.57
CA ARG A 208 -10.59 -52.93 -41.31
C ARG A 208 -9.35 -53.11 -42.17
N THR A 209 -8.62 -54.19 -41.93
CA THR A 209 -7.43 -54.52 -42.72
C THR A 209 -7.16 -56.02 -42.71
N GLY A 210 -6.74 -56.55 -43.87
CA GLY A 210 -6.29 -57.93 -44.00
C GLY A 210 -4.77 -58.11 -43.81
N ALA A 211 -4.03 -57.02 -43.56
CA ALA A 211 -2.57 -57.04 -43.52
C ALA A 211 -1.98 -57.56 -42.20
N VAL A 212 -2.76 -57.55 -41.12
CA VAL A 212 -2.32 -57.98 -39.78
C VAL A 212 -3.45 -58.71 -39.05
N GLU A 213 -3.06 -59.53 -38.06
CA GLU A 213 -3.99 -60.26 -37.20
C GLU A 213 -5.01 -59.32 -36.53
N PRO A 214 -6.27 -59.74 -36.34
CA PRO A 214 -7.29 -58.92 -35.67
C PRO A 214 -6.91 -58.56 -34.23
N ASN A 215 -7.36 -57.39 -33.76
CA ASN A 215 -7.04 -56.83 -32.45
C ASN A 215 -5.54 -56.54 -32.25
N THR A 216 -4.82 -56.19 -33.32
CA THR A 216 -3.44 -55.71 -33.26
C THR A 216 -3.43 -54.20 -33.32
N VAL A 217 -2.65 -53.54 -32.45
CA VAL A 217 -2.53 -52.08 -32.45
C VAL A 217 -1.81 -51.62 -33.71
N LEU A 218 -2.50 -50.82 -34.51
CA LEU A 218 -1.98 -50.18 -35.73
C LEU A 218 -1.35 -48.84 -35.39
N GLU A 219 -2.10 -48.02 -34.65
CA GLU A 219 -1.70 -46.66 -34.30
C GLU A 219 -1.94 -46.38 -32.82
N GLN A 220 -1.15 -45.44 -32.30
CA GLN A 220 -1.29 -44.92 -30.96
C GLN A 220 -1.14 -43.40 -31.00
N ASP A 221 -1.94 -42.72 -30.19
CA ASP A 221 -1.77 -41.31 -29.86
C ASP A 221 -1.85 -41.17 -28.33
N PRO A 222 -0.81 -40.65 -27.66
CA PRO A 222 0.41 -40.05 -28.20
C PRO A 222 1.47 -41.02 -28.75
N PRO A 223 2.41 -40.55 -29.60
CA PRO A 223 3.43 -41.42 -30.21
C PRO A 223 4.44 -41.95 -29.19
N ALA A 224 5.03 -43.09 -29.52
CA ALA A 224 6.01 -43.75 -28.68
C ALA A 224 7.18 -42.83 -28.33
N GLY A 225 7.63 -42.90 -27.07
CA GLY A 225 8.75 -42.10 -26.57
C GLY A 225 8.40 -40.68 -26.12
N LYS A 226 7.21 -40.16 -26.45
CA LYS A 226 6.72 -38.85 -25.96
C LYS A 226 6.55 -38.90 -24.44
N ARG A 227 6.89 -37.81 -23.75
CA ARG A 227 6.64 -37.66 -22.31
C ARG A 227 5.24 -37.09 -22.09
N ILE A 228 4.41 -37.83 -21.37
CA ILE A 228 2.99 -37.54 -21.16
C ILE A 228 2.68 -37.60 -19.67
N ALA A 229 1.67 -36.86 -19.23
CA ALA A 229 1.31 -36.83 -17.81
C ALA A 229 0.63 -38.15 -17.42
N LYS A 230 0.97 -38.68 -16.24
CA LYS A 230 0.26 -39.83 -15.67
C LYS A 230 -1.23 -39.51 -15.52
N GLY A 231 -2.10 -40.43 -15.93
CA GLY A 231 -3.55 -40.22 -15.98
C GLY A 231 -4.09 -39.54 -17.24
N GLU A 232 -3.24 -39.17 -18.21
CA GLU A 232 -3.67 -38.67 -19.52
C GLU A 232 -4.38 -39.77 -20.33
N ARG A 233 -5.29 -39.36 -21.22
CA ARG A 233 -6.06 -40.28 -22.08
C ARG A 233 -5.23 -40.66 -23.30
N LEU A 234 -5.22 -41.95 -23.63
CA LEU A 234 -4.56 -42.51 -24.79
C LEU A 234 -5.57 -43.03 -25.79
N GLU A 235 -5.34 -42.78 -27.06
CA GLU A 235 -6.13 -43.29 -28.17
C GLU A 235 -5.35 -44.38 -28.89
N LEU A 236 -6.04 -45.47 -29.25
CA LEU A 236 -5.49 -46.57 -30.02
C LEU A 236 -6.40 -46.87 -31.21
N VAL A 237 -5.77 -47.16 -32.34
CA VAL A 237 -6.42 -47.77 -33.50
C VAL A 237 -5.97 -49.22 -33.58
N ALA A 238 -6.91 -50.15 -33.65
CA ALA A 238 -6.64 -51.58 -33.75
C ALA A 238 -7.22 -52.20 -35.02
N SER A 239 -6.61 -53.27 -35.51
CA SER A 239 -7.09 -54.00 -36.67
C SER A 239 -8.40 -54.77 -36.37
N SER A 240 -9.25 -54.83 -37.37
CA SER A 240 -10.49 -55.61 -37.42
C SER A 240 -10.62 -56.31 -38.78
N ARG A 241 -11.43 -57.37 -38.84
CA ARG A 241 -11.76 -58.06 -40.09
C ARG A 241 -12.89 -57.36 -40.85
#